data_AF-A0A943KDS0-F1
#
_entry.id   AF-A0A943KDS0-F1
#
_cell.length_a   1.000
_cell.length_b   1.000
_cell.length_c   1.000
_cell.angle_alpha   90.00
_cell.angle_beta   90.00
_cell.angle_gamma   90.00
#
_symmetry.space_group_name_H-M   'P 1'
#
loop_
_entity.id
_entity.type
_entity.pdbx_description
1 polymer ?
#
loop_
_entity_poly.entity_id
_entity_poly.type
_entity_poly.pdbx_seq_one_letter_code
_entity_poly.pdbx_strand_id
1 'polypeptide(L)' 'MLHTIISESDIFPPEPIVRPAFYPRGCGGVECTDGPDGPVIQSLISTNPFDYLDPSLAPGSVYRAGRKA' A
#
# COMPACT_ATOMS: atom_id res chain seq x y z
N MET A 1 -30.28 -9.95 36.66
CA MET A 1 -29.83 -10.35 35.31
C MET A 1 -29.10 -9.16 34.73
N LEU A 2 -27.78 -9.26 34.55
CA LEU A 2 -26.94 -8.20 33.97
C LEU A 2 -26.88 -8.45 32.46
N HIS A 3 -27.36 -7.49 31.68
CA HIS A 3 -27.35 -7.52 30.22
C HIS A 3 -26.21 -6.60 29.82
N THR A 4 -25.11 -7.14 29.32
CA THR A 4 -24.05 -6.31 28.75
C THR A 4 -24.54 -5.89 27.38
N ILE A 5 -24.83 -4.59 27.21
CA ILE A 5 -25.17 -4.03 25.90
C ILE A 5 -23.86 -4.00 25.12
N ILE A 6 -23.69 -4.95 24.19
CA ILE A 6 -22.59 -4.94 23.24
C ILE A 6 -22.90 -3.86 22.20
N SER A 7 -22.02 -2.87 22.05
CA SER A 7 -22.17 -1.83 21.02
C SER A 7 -21.69 -2.36 19.68
N GLU A 8 -22.21 -1.82 18.57
CA GLU A 8 -21.77 -2.19 17.22
C GLU A 8 -20.26 -1.97 17.02
N SER A 9 -19.70 -0.94 17.67
CA SER A 9 -18.26 -0.66 17.72
C SER A 9 -17.43 -1.72 18.46
N ASP A 10 -18.04 -2.52 19.34
CA ASP A 10 -17.39 -3.67 19.97
C ASP A 10 -17.37 -4.90 19.04
N ILE A 11 -18.28 -4.94 18.07
CA ILE A 11 -18.41 -6.03 17.08
C ILE A 11 -17.56 -5.74 15.86
N PHE A 12 -17.53 -4.47 15.43
CA PHE A 12 -16.78 -3.98 14.29
C PHE A 12 -15.82 -2.89 14.77
N PRO A 13 -14.67 -3.28 15.37
CA PRO A 13 -13.64 -2.30 15.64
C PRO A 13 -13.30 -1.62 14.30
N PRO A 14 -13.23 -0.28 14.26
CA PRO A 14 -12.89 0.42 13.03
C PRO A 14 -11.51 -0.08 12.60
N GLU A 15 -11.47 -0.82 11.49
CA GLU A 15 -10.20 -1.22 10.92
C GLU A 15 -9.39 0.06 10.71
N PRO A 16 -8.13 0.12 11.14
CA PRO A 16 -7.29 1.24 10.79
C PRO A 16 -7.29 1.31 9.27
N ILE A 17 -7.83 2.38 8.71
CA ILE A 17 -7.75 2.65 7.28
C ILE A 17 -6.28 2.93 7.00
N VAL A 18 -5.51 1.88 6.75
CA VAL A 18 -4.12 1.98 6.33
C VAL A 18 -4.16 2.54 4.92
N ARG A 19 -4.08 3.86 4.82
CA ARG A 19 -3.97 4.53 3.53
C ARG A 19 -2.58 4.23 2.98
N PRO A 20 -2.47 3.62 1.78
CA PRO A 20 -1.17 3.43 1.15
C PRO A 20 -0.46 4.78 0.98
N ALA A 21 0.84 4.80 1.28
CA ALA A 21 1.68 5.95 0.98
C ALA A 21 1.95 6.00 -0.52
N PHE A 22 1.72 7.15 -1.15
CA PHE A 22 1.99 7.35 -2.57
C PHE A 22 3.38 7.95 -2.79
N TYR A 23 4.19 7.29 -3.62
CA TYR A 23 5.53 7.73 -3.99
C TYR A 23 5.56 8.13 -5.48
N PRO A 24 5.66 9.43 -5.81
CA PRO A 24 5.65 9.90 -7.20
C PRO A 24 6.95 9.54 -7.94
N ARG A 25 6.83 9.21 -9.23
CA ARG A 25 7.93 8.91 -10.15
C ARG A 25 7.57 9.29 -11.59
N GLY A 26 8.33 10.21 -12.20
CA GLY A 26 8.27 10.46 -13.65
C GLY A 26 6.83 10.61 -14.19
N CYS A 27 6.39 9.65 -15.01
CA CYS A 27 5.07 9.60 -15.64
C CYS A 27 3.97 8.95 -14.78
N GLY A 28 4.17 8.84 -13.46
CA GLY A 28 3.30 8.10 -12.54
C GLY A 28 3.77 8.08 -11.08
N GLY A 29 3.53 6.97 -10.40
CA GLY A 29 3.98 6.69 -9.03
C GLY A 29 3.55 5.31 -8.55
N VAL A 30 3.99 4.94 -7.34
CA VAL A 30 3.60 3.68 -6.69
C VAL A 30 2.92 3.95 -5.36
N GLU A 31 1.86 3.19 -5.09
CA GLU A 31 1.24 3.11 -3.78
C GLU A 31 1.90 1.99 -2.99
N CYS A 32 2.35 2.28 -1.78
CA CYS A 32 3.01 1.30 -0.92
C CYS A 32 2.36 1.23 0.46
N THR A 33 2.47 0.06 1.08
CA THR A 33 2.18 -0.14 2.51
C THR A 33 3.48 -0.41 3.25
N ASP A 34 3.56 -0.03 4.52
CA ASP A 34 4.75 -0.29 5.34
C ASP A 34 4.93 -1.79 5.57
N GLY A 35 6.13 -2.29 5.26
CA GLY A 35 6.57 -3.65 5.54
C GLY A 35 7.83 -3.67 6.42
N PRO A 36 8.21 -4.84 6.96
CA PRO A 36 9.37 -4.97 7.85
C PRO A 36 10.69 -4.59 7.20
N ASP A 37 10.81 -4.78 5.88
CA ASP A 37 12.02 -4.49 5.09
C ASP A 37 11.96 -3.15 4.34
N GLY A 38 10.87 -2.39 4.50
CA GLY A 38 10.60 -1.14 3.81
C GLY A 38 9.22 -1.08 3.16
N PRO A 39 8.90 0.00 2.42
CA PRO A 39 7.61 0.15 1.75
C PRO A 39 7.42 -0.92 0.67
N VAL A 40 6.32 -1.66 0.73
CA VAL A 40 5.96 -2.71 -0.22
C VAL A 40 4.92 -2.18 -1.20
N ILE A 41 5.19 -2.32 -2.50
CA ILE A 41 4.31 -1.84 -3.57
C ILE A 41 2.99 -2.61 -3.53
N GLN A 42 1.88 -1.90 -3.43
CA GLN A 42 0.52 -2.42 -3.60
C GLN A 42 0.04 -2.23 -5.04
N SER A 43 0.30 -1.04 -5.60
CA SER A 43 -0.18 -0.66 -6.92
C SER A 43 0.84 0.23 -7.63
N LEU A 44 0.96 0.04 -8.94
CA LEU A 44 1.70 0.92 -9.84
C LEU A 44 0.69 1.73 -10.67
N ILE A 45 0.81 3.05 -10.62
CA ILE A 45 0.00 3.97 -11.40
C ILE A 45 0.95 4.66 -12.36
N SER A 46 1.01 4.24 -13.63
CA SER A 46 1.85 4.89 -14.64
C SER A 46 1.13 5.05 -15.97
N THR A 47 1.42 6.17 -16.63
CA THR A 47 1.04 6.41 -18.03
C THR A 47 2.07 5.85 -19.03
N ASN A 48 3.23 5.40 -18.55
CA ASN A 48 4.24 4.75 -19.35
C ASN A 48 4.07 3.21 -19.31
N PRO A 49 3.74 2.53 -20.42
CA PRO A 49 3.52 1.09 -20.43
C PRO A 49 4.77 0.29 -20.08
N PHE A 50 5.97 0.83 -20.33
CA PHE A 50 7.22 0.15 -19.99
C PHE A 50 7.44 -0.01 -18.49
N ASP A 51 6.82 0.84 -17.65
CA ASP A 51 6.96 0.73 -16.19
C ASP A 51 6.29 -0.54 -15.66
N TYR A 52 5.23 -1.03 -16.31
CA TYR A 52 4.56 -2.28 -15.94
C TYR A 52 5.36 -3.54 -16.33
N LEU A 53 6.40 -3.38 -17.16
CA LEU A 53 7.31 -4.45 -17.52
C LEU A 53 8.51 -4.54 -16.57
N ASP A 54 8.71 -3.54 -15.70
CA ASP A 54 9.80 -3.52 -14.71
C ASP A 54 9.42 -4.34 -13.47
N PRO A 55 10.08 -5.48 -13.21
CA PRO A 55 9.77 -6.31 -12.04
C PRO A 55 9.99 -5.59 -10.71
N SER A 56 10.86 -4.57 -10.68
CA SER A 56 11.11 -3.78 -9.46
C SER A 56 9.93 -2.89 -9.07
N LEU A 57 8.98 -2.69 -9.98
CA LEU A 57 7.75 -1.92 -9.78
C LEU A 57 6.51 -2.81 -9.62
N ALA A 58 6.68 -4.14 -9.63
CA ALA A 58 5.57 -5.07 -9.49
C ALA A 58 5.00 -5.05 -8.06
N PRO A 59 3.67 -5.20 -7.90
CA PRO A 59 3.05 -5.40 -6.59
C PRO A 59 3.72 -6.53 -5.79
N GLY A 60 3.91 -6.30 -4.49
CA GLY A 60 4.64 -7.19 -3.58
C GLY A 60 6.16 -6.92 -3.51
N SER A 61 6.71 -6.13 -4.43
CA SER A 61 8.13 -5.76 -4.39
C SER A 61 8.39 -4.67 -3.36
N VAL A 62 9.58 -4.68 -2.76
CA VAL A 62 10.03 -3.58 -1.88
C VAL A 62 10.43 -2.39 -2.73
N TYR A 63 9.74 -1.26 -2.55
CA TYR A 63 10.02 -0.03 -3.26
C TYR A 63 11.36 0.56 -2.82
N ARG A 64 12.26 0.79 -3.79
CA ARG A 64 13.57 1.43 -3.57
C ARG A 64 13.72 2.63 -4.48
N ALA A 65 13.53 3.83 -3.92
CA ALA A 65 13.75 5.07 -4.66
C ALA A 65 15.22 5.17 -5.11
N GLY A 66 15.46 5.34 -6.41
CA GLY A 66 16.78 5.67 -6.97
C GLY A 66 17.68 4.50 -7.38
N ARG A 67 17.25 3.23 -7.22
CA ARG A 67 17.95 2.11 -7.87
C ARG A 67 17.40 1.94 -9.28
N LYS A 68 18.05 2.58 -10.26
CA LYS A 68 17.99 2.09 -11.64
C LYS A 68 18.62 0.70 -11.65
N ALA A 69 17.86 -0.29 -12.12
CA ALA A 69 18.43 -1.59 -12.49
C ALA A 69 19.51 -1.40 -13.57
#